data_AF-A0A916RDU2-F1
#
_entry.id   AF-A0A916RDU2-F1
#
_cell.length_a   1.000
_cell.length_b   1.000
_cell.length_c   1.000
_cell.angle_alpha   90.00
_cell.angle_beta   90.00
_cell.angle_gamma   90.00
#
_symmetry.space_group_name_H-M   'P 1'
#
loop_
_entity.id
_entity.type
_entity.pdbx_description
1 polymer ?
#
loop_
_entity_poly.entity_id
_entity_poly.type
_entity_poly.pdbx_seq_one_letter_code
_entity_poly.pdbx_strand_id
1 'polypeptide(L)' 'MPKYSTILDILNHRSQNLPNQIAYTFLPDGETESGSLTYQQLDTQVRAIAAHLQSIIIPQDRILVVYP' A
#
# COMPACT_ATOMS: atom_id res chain seq x y z
N MET A 1 -23.54 2.46 7.86
CA MET A 1 -22.07 2.48 8.06
C MET A 1 -21.42 2.01 6.78
N PRO A 2 -20.38 2.68 6.24
CA PRO A 2 -19.71 2.19 5.04
C PRO A 2 -19.10 0.81 5.33
N LYS A 3 -19.45 -0.18 4.51
CA LYS A 3 -19.00 -1.56 4.67
C LYS A 3 -17.71 -1.73 3.87
N TYR A 4 -16.56 -1.66 4.56
CA TYR A 4 -15.29 -2.01 3.95
C TYR A 4 -15.32 -3.49 3.57
N SER A 5 -15.16 -3.80 2.29
CA SER A 5 -15.23 -5.18 1.77
C SER A 5 -13.85 -5.73 1.41
N THR A 6 -12.88 -4.83 1.19
CA THR A 6 -11.50 -5.15 0.87
C THR A 6 -10.53 -4.27 1.66
N ILE A 7 -9.27 -4.70 1.74
CA ILE A 7 -8.20 -3.87 2.30
C ILE A 7 -7.97 -2.59 1.48
N LEU A 8 -8.28 -2.63 0.18
CA LEU A 8 -8.17 -1.47 -0.71
C LEU A 8 -9.22 -0.40 -0.35
N ASP A 9 -10.44 -0.80 0.05
CA ASP A 9 -11.48 0.14 0.48
C ASP A 9 -11.01 0.91 1.73
N ILE A 10 -10.33 0.22 2.65
CA ILE A 10 -9.76 0.83 3.86
C ILE A 10 -8.64 1.79 3.48
N LEU A 11 -7.73 1.39 2.60
CA LEU A 11 -6.62 2.24 2.15
C LEU A 11 -7.14 3.52 1.47
N ASN A 12 -8.10 3.38 0.54
CA ASN A 12 -8.68 4.52 -0.16
C ASN A 12 -9.42 5.47 0.80
N HIS A 13 -10.17 4.93 1.77
CA HIS A 13 -10.81 5.77 2.78
C HIS A 13 -9.77 6.51 3.64
N ARG A 14 -8.70 5.84 4.08
CA ARG A 14 -7.68 6.46 4.93
C ARG A 14 -6.81 7.46 4.16
N SER A 15 -6.50 7.21 2.89
CA SER A 15 -5.75 8.17 2.06
C SER A 15 -6.52 9.47 1.83
N GLN A 16 -7.86 9.40 1.72
CA GLN A 16 -8.71 10.58 1.56
C GLN A 16 -8.93 11.35 2.86
N ASN A 17 -9.15 10.65 3.98
CA ASN A 17 -9.51 11.29 5.25
C ASN A 17 -8.29 11.62 6.14
N LEU A 18 -7.20 10.88 6.00
CA LEU A 18 -5.99 10.97 6.83
C LEU A 18 -4.71 10.93 5.97
N PRO A 19 -4.60 11.76 4.91
CA PRO A 19 -3.54 11.65 3.89
C PRO A 19 -2.12 11.71 4.45
N ASN A 20 -1.92 12.56 5.46
CA ASN A 20 -0.61 12.81 6.08
C ASN A 20 -0.33 11.93 7.29
N GLN A 21 -1.27 11.08 7.71
CA GLN A 21 -1.03 10.15 8.81
C GLN A 21 -0.11 9.03 8.33
N ILE A 22 0.87 8.68 9.17
CA ILE A 22 1.80 7.58 8.93
C ILE A 22 1.01 6.25 8.92
N ALA A 23 1.13 5.53 7.81
CA ALA A 23 0.58 4.19 7.63
C ALA A 23 1.60 3.10 8.02
N TYR A 24 2.88 3.32 7.66
CA TYR A 24 3.99 2.44 7.98
C TYR A 24 5.21 3.24 8.43
N THR A 25 5.92 2.71 9.43
CA THR A 25 7.26 3.13 9.81
C THR A 25 8.18 1.94 9.54
N PHE A 26 9.29 2.18 8.85
CA PHE A 26 10.27 1.15 8.53
C PHE A 26 11.38 1.14 9.57
N LEU A 27 11.61 -0.04 10.15
CA LEU A 27 12.61 -0.30 11.18
C LEU A 27 13.56 -1.40 10.66
N PRO A 28 14.72 -1.06 10.06
CA PRO A 28 15.61 -2.05 9.43
C PRO A 28 16.15 -3.10 10.41
N ASP A 29 16.38 -2.69 11.65
CA ASP A 29 16.88 -3.50 12.77
C ASP A 29 15.77 -3.83 13.78
N GLY A 30 14.53 -3.41 13.51
CA GLY A 30 13.39 -3.55 14.42
C GLY A 30 13.29 -2.47 15.51
N GLU A 31 14.26 -1.56 15.61
CA GLU A 31 14.33 -0.55 16.68
C GLU A 31 14.47 0.87 16.14
N THR A 32 15.32 1.09 15.13
CA THR A 32 15.68 2.39 14.60
C THR A 32 14.77 2.77 13.43
N GLU A 33 14.07 3.91 13.55
CA GLU A 33 13.31 4.48 12.43
C GLU A 33 14.24 4.91 11.30
N SER A 34 14.05 4.34 10.12
CA SER A 34 14.80 4.72 8.91
C SER A 34 13.92 5.35 7.83
N GLY A 35 12.60 5.39 8.03
CA GLY A 35 11.67 5.99 7.10
C GLY A 35 10.22 5.78 7.51
N SER A 36 9.33 6.57 6.92
CA SER A 36 7.88 6.41 7.10
C SER A 36 7.15 6.62 5.78
N LEU A 37 5.95 6.07 5.71
CA LEU A 37 5.07 6.16 4.56
C LEU A 37 3.69 6.60 5.04
N THR A 38 3.17 7.71 4.50
CA THR A 38 1.81 8.17 4.81
C THR A 38 0.76 7.39 4.01
N TYR A 39 -0.52 7.46 4.42
CA TYR A 39 -1.60 6.81 3.66
C TYR A 39 -1.71 7.30 2.22
N GLN A 40 -1.46 8.59 1.96
CA GLN A 40 -1.48 9.13 0.59
C GLN A 40 -0.32 8.60 -0.26
N GLN A 41 0.88 8.54 0.33
CA GLN A 41 2.07 8.00 -0.35
C GLN A 41 1.89 6.51 -0.65
N LEU A 42 1.36 5.75 0.30
CA LEU A 42 1.04 4.34 0.13
C LEU A 42 0.02 4.11 -0.99
N ASP A 43 -1.10 4.84 -1.01
CA ASP A 43 -2.11 4.71 -2.09
C ASP A 43 -1.50 5.01 -3.46
N THR A 44 -0.65 6.04 -3.54
CA THR A 44 0.04 6.42 -4.79
C THR A 44 0.96 5.29 -5.28
N GLN A 45 1.79 4.72 -4.40
CA GLN A 45 2.71 3.63 -4.75
C GLN A 45 1.96 2.34 -5.13
N VAL A 46 0.90 1.98 -4.38
CA VAL A 46 0.08 0.81 -4.69
C VAL A 46 -0.54 0.92 -6.09
N ARG A 47 -1.07 2.09 -6.46
CA ARG A 47 -1.63 2.32 -7.80
C ARG A 47 -0.58 2.22 -8.89
N ALA A 48 0.63 2.75 -8.67
CA ALA A 48 1.72 2.65 -9.62
C ALA A 48 2.15 1.19 -9.85
N ILE A 49 2.30 0.41 -8.78
CA ILE A 49 2.61 -1.03 -8.85
C ILE A 49 1.48 -1.78 -9.55
N ALA A 50 0.22 -1.52 -9.18
CA ALA A 50 -0.94 -2.16 -9.79
C ALA A 50 -1.05 -1.88 -11.30
N ALA A 51 -0.85 -0.64 -11.72
CA ALA A 51 -0.87 -0.26 -13.14
C ALA A 51 0.24 -0.96 -13.92
N HIS A 52 1.44 -1.09 -13.33
CA HIS A 52 2.53 -1.84 -13.94
C HIS A 52 2.22 -3.34 -14.02
N LEU A 53 1.71 -3.96 -12.96
CA LEU A 53 1.37 -5.37 -12.96
C LEU A 53 0.27 -5.69 -13.98
N GLN A 54 -0.77 -4.85 -14.06
CA GLN A 54 -1.86 -5.01 -15.03
C GLN A 54 -1.40 -4.99 -16.50
N SER A 55 -0.24 -4.42 -16.81
CA SER A 55 0.29 -4.44 -18.18
C SER A 55 1.04 -5.72 -18.53
N ILE A 56 1.37 -6.56 -17.54
CA ILE A 56 2.21 -7.76 -17.73
C ILE A 56 1.57 -9.06 -17.21
N ILE A 57 0.44 -9.00 -16.53
CA ILE A 57 -0.29 -10.18 -16.01
C ILE A 57 -1.74 -10.20 -16.50
N ILE A 58 -2.37 -11.37 -16.42
CA ILE A 58 -3.81 -11.53 -16.57
C ILE A 58 -4.49 -11.82 -15.22
N PRO A 59 -5.81 -11.55 -15.09
CA PRO A 59 -6.55 -11.94 -13.89
C PRO A 59 -6.35 -13.44 -13.57
N GLN A 60 -6.22 -13.74 -12.27
CA GLN A 60 -5.93 -15.08 -11.72
C GLN A 60 -4.48 -15.56 -11.81
N ASP A 61 -3.57 -14.78 -12.41
CA ASP A 61 -2.14 -15.03 -12.28
C ASP A 61 -1.68 -14.93 -10.83
N ARG A 62 -0.63 -15.69 -10.51
CA ARG A 62 0.00 -15.72 -9.19
C ARG A 62 1.34 -15.00 -9.27
N ILE A 63 1.54 -14.03 -8.38
CA ILE A 63 2.79 -13.27 -8.27
C ILE A 63 3.58 -13.83 -7.09
N LEU A 64 4.87 -14.14 -7.32
CA LEU A 64 5.82 -14.38 -6.25
C LEU A 64 6.50 -13.06 -5.88
N VAL A 65 6.45 -12.72 -4.60
CA VAL A 65 7.07 -11.51 -4.06
C VAL A 65 8.34 -11.93 -3.32
N VAL A 66 9.49 -11.50 -3.82
CA VAL A 66 10.81 -11.79 -3.24
C VAL A 66 11.46 -10.48 -2.85
N TYR A 67 11.70 -10.29 -1.56
CA TYR A 67 12.44 -9.15 -1.02
C TYR A 67 13.69 -9.67 -0.28
N PRO A 68 14.79 -8.90 -0.29
CA PRO A 68 16.00 -9.21 0.47
C PRO A 68 15.79 -9.09 1.98
#